data_AF-A0A918LAY9-F1
#
_entry.id   AF-A0A918LAY9-F1
#
_cell.length_a   1.000
_cell.length_b   1.000
_cell.length_c   1.000
_cell.angle_alpha   90.00
_cell.angle_beta   90.00
_cell.angle_gamma   90.00
#
_symmetry.space_group_name_H-M   'P 1'
#
loop_
_entity.id
_entity.type
_entity.pdbx_description
1 polymer ?
#
loop_
_entity_poly.entity_id
_entity_poly.type
_entity_poly.pdbx_seq_one_letter_code
_entity_poly.pdbx_strand_id
1 'polypeptide(L)'
;MRARTAVLLAATVPVTLAVATAALKAGHWQLYADRHRIELLPRPRRHCPDCHGRGGWWAAGPNPEMEACGCWADRRELRIRLVPVRDPWPDEPPF
;
A
#
# COMPACT_ATOMS: atom_id res chain seq x y z
N MET A 1 23.13 -15.30 25.58
CA MET A 1 21.89 -15.31 24.78
C MET A 1 21.72 -14.06 23.91
N ARG A 2 21.91 -12.84 24.43
CA ARG A 2 21.72 -11.57 23.67
C ARG A 2 22.51 -11.44 22.36
N ALA A 3 23.75 -11.94 22.31
CA ALA A 3 24.60 -11.83 21.11
C ALA A 3 24.08 -12.68 19.93
N ARG A 4 23.62 -13.92 20.18
CA ARG A 4 23.04 -14.78 19.12
C ARG A 4 21.74 -14.19 18.57
N THR A 5 20.90 -13.64 19.45
CA THR A 5 19.66 -12.97 19.04
C THR A 5 19.96 -11.70 18.23
N ALA A 6 20.94 -10.90 18.64
CA ALA A 6 21.36 -9.72 17.90
C ALA A 6 21.92 -10.05 16.50
N VAL A 7 22.73 -11.11 16.39
CA VAL A 7 23.27 -11.57 15.10
C VAL A 7 22.16 -12.11 14.19
N LEU A 8 21.22 -12.89 14.74
CA LEU A 8 20.07 -13.38 13.97
C LEU A 8 19.17 -12.23 13.50
N LEU A 9 18.93 -11.22 14.33
CA LEU A 9 18.18 -10.02 13.93
C LEU A 9 18.94 -9.22 12.86
N ALA A 10 20.24 -9.03 13.01
CA ALA A 10 21.07 -8.32 12.05
C ALA A 10 21.08 -8.99 10.66
N ALA A 11 20.95 -10.32 10.60
CA ALA A 11 20.88 -11.05 9.34
C ALA A 11 19.46 -11.16 8.76
N THR A 12 18.43 -11.29 9.60
CA THR A 12 17.05 -11.51 9.12
C THR A 12 16.36 -10.22 8.68
N VAL A 13 16.58 -9.10 9.38
CA VAL A 13 15.94 -7.81 9.06
C VAL A 13 16.28 -7.29 7.65
N PRO A 14 17.53 -7.33 7.17
CA PRO A 14 17.85 -6.90 5.81
C PRO A 14 17.18 -7.78 4.74
N VAL A 15 17.13 -9.10 4.98
CA VAL A 15 16.55 -10.06 4.04
C VAL A 15 15.04 -9.84 3.92
N THR A 16 14.34 -9.68 5.05
CA THR A 16 12.90 -9.40 5.03
C THR A 16 12.57 -8.07 4.37
N LEU A 17 13.39 -7.03 4.61
CA LEU A 17 13.23 -5.74 3.95
C LEU A 17 13.44 -5.83 2.42
N ALA A 18 14.45 -6.57 1.97
CA ALA A 18 14.72 -6.78 0.55
C ALA A 18 13.55 -7.52 -0.14
N VAL A 19 13.02 -8.57 0.48
CA VAL A 19 11.88 -9.32 -0.05
C VAL A 19 10.63 -8.44 -0.09
N ALA A 20 10.32 -7.70 0.97
CA ALA A 20 9.17 -6.81 1.02
C ALA A 20 9.24 -5.72 -0.07
N THR A 21 10.40 -5.08 -0.24
CA THR A 21 10.57 -4.06 -1.28
C THR A 21 10.48 -4.62 -2.69
N ALA A 22 10.98 -5.84 -2.94
CA ALA A 22 10.82 -6.53 -4.21
C ALA A 22 9.33 -6.84 -4.49
N ALA A 23 8.60 -7.35 -3.50
CA ALA A 23 7.17 -7.63 -3.63
C ALA A 23 6.35 -6.35 -3.90
N LEU A 24 6.63 -5.26 -3.19
CA LEU A 24 5.99 -3.97 -3.43
C LEU A 24 6.26 -3.44 -4.85
N LYS A 25 7.51 -3.56 -5.35
CA LYS A 25 7.84 -3.14 -6.71
C LYS A 25 7.15 -3.99 -7.77
N ALA A 26 7.19 -5.32 -7.62
CA ALA A 26 6.58 -6.25 -8.56
C ALA A 26 5.05 -6.08 -8.61
N GLY A 27 4.41 -5.91 -7.47
CA GLY A 27 2.98 -5.64 -7.38
C GLY A 27 2.59 -4.19 -7.64
N HIS A 28 3.56 -3.30 -7.89
CA HIS A 28 3.36 -1.86 -8.07
C HIS A 28 2.55 -1.24 -6.92
N TRP A 29 2.93 -1.56 -5.68
CA TRP A 29 2.35 -1.04 -4.46
C TRP A 29 3.24 0.03 -3.83
N GLN A 30 2.63 0.87 -3.02
CA GLN A 30 3.30 1.77 -2.09
C GLN A 30 2.85 1.44 -0.68
N LEU A 31 3.81 1.26 0.22
CA LEU A 31 3.56 1.11 1.64
C LEU A 31 3.58 2.49 2.30
N TYR A 32 2.53 2.81 3.03
CA TYR A 32 2.47 3.92 3.97
C TYR A 32 2.33 3.34 5.37
N ALA A 33 3.11 3.83 6.32
CA ALA A 33 3.05 3.40 7.70
C ALA A 33 3.26 4.61 8.60
N ASP A 34 2.30 4.84 9.50
CA ASP A 34 2.39 5.83 10.55
C ASP A 34 1.94 5.23 11.89
N ARG A 35 1.86 6.05 12.93
CA ARG A 35 1.47 5.59 14.28
C ARG A 35 0.02 5.12 14.39
N HIS A 36 -0.82 5.39 13.40
CA HIS A 36 -2.26 5.11 13.39
C HIS A 36 -2.65 4.02 12.39
N ARG A 37 -1.89 3.86 11.30
CA ARG A 37 -2.26 2.97 10.20
C ARG A 37 -1.06 2.46 9.40
N ILE A 38 -1.28 1.32 8.77
CA ILE A 38 -0.46 0.75 7.72
C ILE A 38 -1.35 0.59 6.48
N GLU A 39 -0.93 1.15 5.37
CA GLU A 39 -1.68 1.14 4.11
C GLU A 39 -0.80 0.65 2.96
N LEU A 40 -1.37 -0.22 2.13
CA LEU A 40 -0.84 -0.60 0.83
C LEU A 40 -1.71 0.05 -0.23
N LEU A 41 -1.15 1.07 -0.88
CA LEU A 41 -1.81 1.84 -1.92
C LEU A 41 -1.31 1.41 -3.30
N PRO A 42 -2.21 1.24 -4.28
CA PRO A 42 -1.81 0.87 -5.62
C PRO A 42 -1.10 2.05 -6.30
N ARG A 43 -0.03 1.75 -7.05
CA ARG A 43 0.67 2.75 -7.86
C ARG A 43 0.44 2.53 -9.34
N PRO A 44 0.36 3.61 -10.14
CA PRO A 44 0.25 3.51 -11.58
C PRO A 44 1.42 2.70 -12.17
N ARG A 45 1.14 1.89 -13.20
CA ARG A 45 2.19 1.17 -13.93
C ARG A 45 2.96 2.18 -14.78
N ARG A 46 4.30 2.22 -14.63
CA ARG A 46 5.19 3.13 -15.38
C ARG A 46 5.07 3.06 -16.90
N HIS A 47 4.60 1.94 -17.46
CA HIS A 47 4.49 1.71 -18.90
C HIS A 47 3.04 1.70 -19.40
N CYS A 48 2.05 1.95 -18.54
CA CYS A 48 0.66 2.02 -18.98
C CYS A 48 0.32 3.47 -19.35
N PRO A 49 0.07 3.77 -20.63
CA PRO A 49 -0.22 5.14 -21.05
C PRO A 49 -1.53 5.67 -20.45
N ASP A 50 -2.50 4.79 -20.21
CA ASP A 50 -3.79 5.18 -19.64
C ASP A 50 -3.64 5.58 -18.17
N CYS A 51 -2.72 4.94 -17.43
CA CYS A 51 -2.33 5.34 -16.07
C CYS A 51 -1.60 6.69 -16.01
N HIS A 52 -1.06 7.19 -17.13
CA HIS A 52 -0.26 8.42 -17.20
C HIS A 52 -1.00 9.61 -17.83
N GLY A 53 -2.33 9.55 -17.96
CA GLY A 53 -3.14 10.72 -18.31
C GLY A 53 -3.97 10.62 -19.60
N ARG A 54 -4.27 9.42 -20.11
CA ARG A 54 -5.31 9.23 -21.16
C ARG A 54 -6.63 8.68 -20.63
N GLY A 55 -6.64 8.03 -19.47
CA GLY A 55 -7.84 7.70 -18.70
C GLY A 55 -7.81 8.46 -17.38
N GLY A 56 -8.95 9.05 -16.98
CA GLY A 56 -9.06 9.94 -15.84
C GLY A 56 -8.42 9.40 -14.56
N TRP A 57 -7.82 10.30 -13.78
CA TRP A 57 -7.29 10.00 -12.45
C TRP A 57 -8.42 9.97 -11.43
N TRP A 58 -8.83 8.80 -10.93
CA TRP A 58 -9.30 8.61 -9.54
C TRP A 58 -9.11 7.13 -9.15
N ALA A 59 -8.32 6.88 -8.09
CA ALA A 59 -8.14 5.54 -7.51
C ALA A 59 -8.42 5.49 -5.99
N ALA A 60 -8.73 6.63 -5.37
CA ALA A 60 -9.11 6.71 -3.97
C ALA A 60 -10.03 7.93 -3.75
N GLY A 61 -11.16 7.72 -3.09
CA GLY A 61 -12.21 8.73 -2.84
C GLY A 61 -13.62 8.12 -2.89
N PRO A 62 -14.66 8.85 -2.45
CA PRO A 62 -16.02 8.32 -2.31
C PRO A 62 -16.72 7.94 -3.64
N ASN A 63 -16.12 8.22 -4.80
CA ASN A 63 -16.70 7.95 -6.12
C ASN A 63 -15.80 7.01 -6.96
N PRO A 64 -15.91 5.67 -6.80
CA PRO A 64 -15.12 4.67 -7.52
C PRO A 64 -15.60 4.42 -8.97
N GLU A 65 -16.60 5.15 -9.45
CA GLU A 65 -17.34 4.84 -10.69
C GLU A 65 -16.77 5.50 -11.96
N MET A 66 -15.72 6.31 -11.86
CA MET A 66 -14.98 6.76 -13.04
C MET A 66 -14.06 5.62 -13.49
N GLU A 67 -14.15 5.20 -14.76
CA GLU A 67 -13.37 4.10 -15.34
C GLU A 67 -11.87 4.30 -15.13
N ALA A 68 -11.37 3.78 -14.00
CA ALA A 68 -9.95 3.65 -13.77
C ALA A 68 -9.42 2.70 -14.85
N CYS A 69 -8.27 3.04 -15.45
CA CYS A 69 -7.58 2.15 -16.38
C CYS A 69 -7.63 0.70 -15.87
N GLY A 70 -7.87 -0.29 -16.73
CA GLY A 70 -7.95 -1.71 -16.33
C GLY A 70 -6.76 -2.22 -15.50
N CYS A 71 -5.61 -1.52 -15.53
CA CYS A 71 -4.50 -1.73 -14.61
C CYS A 71 -4.84 -1.56 -13.11
N TRP A 72 -5.94 -0.88 -12.80
CA TRP A 72 -6.47 -0.63 -11.45
C TRP A 72 -7.58 -1.62 -11.06
N ALA A 73 -8.23 -2.29 -12.03
CA ALA A 73 -9.38 -3.17 -11.77
C ALA A 73 -9.06 -4.31 -10.77
N ASP A 74 -7.85 -4.86 -10.83
CA ASP A 74 -7.42 -5.96 -9.94
C ASP A 74 -6.71 -5.46 -8.67
N ARG A 75 -6.65 -4.15 -8.44
CA ARG A 75 -5.81 -3.58 -7.38
C ARG A 75 -6.62 -3.11 -6.19
N ARG A 76 -6.64 -3.95 -5.17
CA ARG A 76 -7.29 -3.64 -3.88
C ARG A 76 -6.37 -2.86 -2.95
N GLU A 77 -6.83 -1.72 -2.45
CA GLU A 77 -6.19 -1.08 -1.31
C GLU A 77 -6.30 -1.99 -0.08
N LEU A 78 -5.21 -2.12 0.69
CA LEU A 78 -5.24 -2.84 1.96
C LEU A 78 -4.84 -1.89 3.08
N ARG A 79 -5.70 -1.74 4.08
CA ARG A 79 -5.48 -0.86 5.22
C ARG A 79 -5.64 -1.63 6.52
N ILE A 80 -4.63 -1.55 7.36
CA ILE A 80 -4.64 -2.04 8.74
C ILE A 80 -4.58 -0.83 9.65
N ARG A 81 -5.57 -0.68 10.54
CA ARG A 81 -5.56 0.36 11.57
C ARG A 81 -4.80 -0.16 12.79
N LEU A 82 -3.85 0.62 13.28
CA LEU A 82 -3.04 0.30 14.46
C LEU A 82 -3.65 0.87 15.74
N VAL A 83 -4.48 1.92 15.62
CA VAL A 83 -5.15 2.57 16.74
C VAL A 83 -6.65 2.62 16.47
N PRO A 84 -7.51 2.36 17.48
CA PRO A 84 -8.95 2.59 17.35
C PRO A 84 -9.21 4.05 17.01
N VAL A 85 -9.97 4.30 15.95
CA VAL A 85 -10.39 5.66 15.60
C VAL A 85 -11.39 6.11 16.65
N ARG A 86 -11.01 7.10 17.47
CA ARG A 86 -11.89 7.64 18.52
C ARG A 86 -13.01 8.51 17.96
N ASP A 87 -12.82 9.08 16.76
CA ASP A 87 -13.80 9.88 16.02
C ASP A 87 -13.66 9.59 14.52
N PRO A 88 -14.40 8.60 13.96
CA PRO A 88 -14.36 8.35 12.53
C PRO A 88 -14.93 9.55 11.79
N TRP A 89 -14.16 10.08 10.83
CA TRP A 89 -14.67 11.12 9.95
C TRP A 89 -15.88 10.58 9.18
N PRO A 90 -16.93 11.38 8.91
CA PRO A 90 -18.18 10.88 8.30
C PRO A 90 -17.96 10.15 6.98
N ASP A 91 -16.94 10.55 6.22
CA ASP A 91 -16.61 10.03 4.89
C ASP A 91 -15.63 8.85 4.93
N GLU A 92 -15.22 8.40 6.12
CA GLU A 92 -14.25 7.30 6.24
C GLU A 92 -14.98 5.95 6.22
N PRO A 93 -14.77 5.11 5.17
CA PRO A 93 -15.47 3.84 5.06
C PRO A 93 -15.13 2.91 6.24
N PRO A 94 -16.09 2.07 6.67
CA PRO A 94 -15.93 1.27 7.88
C PRO A 94 -14.82 0.23 7.72
N PHE A 95 -14.65 -0.37 6.54
CA PHE A 95 -13.59 -1.28 6.15
C PHE A 95 -13.76 -1.66 4.68
#